data_AF-A0A803YES3-F1
#
_entry.id   AF-A0A803YES3-F1
#
_cell.length_a   1.000
_cell.length_b   1.000
_cell.length_c   1.000
_cell.angle_alpha   90.00
_cell.angle_beta   90.00
_cell.angle_gamma   90.00
#
_symmetry.space_group_name_H-M   'P 1'
#
loop_
_entity.id
_entity.type
_entity.pdbx_description
1 polymer ?
#
loop_
_entity_poly.entity_id
_entity_poly.type
_entity_poly.pdbx_seq_one_letter_code
_entity_poly.pdbx_strand_id
1 'polypeptide(L)'
;MPRKLSLLGSDTLARNTSCRLKDLTSLMLYVAVYLYFGWYAISESVPMKSLRCHNDYNSLVTCTWKEHFEARALLGLTLYQWNVIKK
;
A
#
# COMPACT_ATOMS: atom_id res chain seq x y z
N MET A 1 -23.26 3.93 9.05
CA MET A 1 -24.28 2.93 8.66
C MET A 1 -23.57 1.61 8.34
N PRO A 2 -23.62 0.58 9.20
CA PRO A 2 -23.06 -0.73 8.87
C PRO A 2 -24.11 -1.62 8.19
N ARG A 3 -23.76 -2.19 7.04
CA ARG A 3 -24.56 -3.25 6.40
C ARG A 3 -24.16 -4.60 6.99
N LYS A 4 -25.15 -5.36 7.44
CA LYS A 4 -25.04 -6.73 7.92
C LYS A 4 -25.25 -7.66 6.72
N LEU A 5 -24.33 -8.58 6.47
CA LEU A 5 -24.46 -9.58 5.41
C LEU A 5 -24.73 -10.94 6.08
N SER A 6 -25.96 -11.39 6.00
CA SER A 6 -26.38 -12.73 6.40
C SER A 6 -26.04 -13.72 5.28
N LEU A 7 -25.12 -14.64 5.54
CA LEU A 7 -24.86 -15.77 4.64
C LEU A 7 -25.80 -16.91 5.03
N LEU A 8 -26.86 -17.08 4.24
CA LEU A 8 -27.71 -18.27 4.25
C LEU A 8 -26.94 -19.38 3.52
N GLY A 9 -26.76 -20.50 4.20
CA GLY A 9 -26.05 -21.66 3.67
C GLY A 9 -26.82 -22.39 2.57
N SER A 10 -26.05 -23.08 1.72
CA SER A 10 -26.50 -24.26 1.00
C SER A 10 -25.27 -25.05 0.57
N ASP A 11 -25.07 -26.20 1.22
CA ASP A 11 -24.07 -27.21 0.89
C ASP A 11 -24.27 -27.80 -0.52
N THR A 12 -23.21 -28.47 -0.98
CA THR A 12 -23.13 -29.36 -2.16
C THR A 12 -22.99 -28.72 -3.53
N LEU A 13 -21.73 -28.42 -3.90
CA LEU A 13 -21.15 -29.11 -5.04
C LEU A 13 -19.63 -29.11 -4.85
N ALA A 14 -19.07 -30.27 -4.53
CA ALA A 14 -17.68 -30.59 -4.85
C ALA A 14 -17.56 -30.54 -6.39
N ARG A 15 -17.54 -29.33 -6.95
CA ARG A 15 -17.24 -29.09 -8.35
C ARG A 15 -15.74 -29.23 -8.46
N ASN A 16 -15.28 -30.23 -9.19
CA ASN A 16 -13.91 -30.35 -9.67
C ASN A 16 -13.47 -29.00 -10.28
N THR A 17 -12.89 -28.11 -9.49
CA THR A 17 -12.17 -26.97 -10.00
C THR A 17 -10.76 -27.44 -10.20
N SER A 18 -10.52 -28.06 -11.36
CA SER A 18 -9.20 -27.95 -11.97
C SER A 18 -8.97 -26.46 -12.19
N CYS A 19 -8.39 -25.77 -11.20
CA CYS A 19 -7.83 -24.44 -11.40
C CYS A 19 -6.82 -24.60 -12.52
N ARG A 20 -7.17 -24.22 -13.74
CA ARG A 20 -6.24 -24.38 -14.86
C ARG A 20 -5.01 -23.57 -14.51
N LEU A 21 -3.85 -24.23 -14.50
CA LEU A 21 -2.57 -23.64 -14.14
C LEU A 21 -2.32 -22.31 -14.91
N LYS A 22 -2.84 -22.22 -16.14
CA LYS A 22 -2.82 -21.00 -16.98
C LYS A 22 -3.61 -19.82 -16.42
N ASP A 23 -4.77 -20.08 -15.81
CA ASP A 23 -5.62 -19.06 -15.20
C ASP A 23 -4.97 -18.52 -13.92
N LEU A 24 -4.33 -19.40 -13.15
CA LEU A 24 -3.52 -19.01 -12.00
C LEU A 24 -2.30 -18.19 -12.42
N THR A 25 -1.54 -18.59 -13.46
CA THR A 25 -0.40 -17.79 -13.93
C THR A 25 -0.80 -16.41 -14.46
N SER A 26 -1.95 -16.31 -15.13
CA SER A 26 -2.49 -15.05 -15.62
C SER A 26 -2.88 -14.12 -14.47
N LEU A 27 -3.56 -14.67 -13.46
CA LEU A 27 -3.93 -13.93 -12.25
C LEU A 27 -2.68 -13.43 -11.50
N MET A 28 -1.67 -14.28 -11.33
CA MET A 28 -0.43 -13.92 -10.65
C MET A 28 0.34 -12.84 -11.40
N LEU A 29 0.40 -12.92 -12.74
CA LEU A 29 1.01 -11.88 -13.57
C LEU A 29 0.28 -10.54 -13.42
N TYR A 30 -1.05 -10.56 -13.48
CA TYR A 30 -1.86 -9.36 -13.29
C TYR A 30 -1.58 -8.70 -11.94
N VAL A 31 -1.59 -9.48 -10.86
CA VAL A 31 -1.29 -8.97 -9.52
C VAL A 31 0.13 -8.41 -9.45
N ALA A 32 1.13 -9.10 -10.00
CA ALA A 32 2.51 -8.63 -10.02
C ALA A 32 2.66 -7.28 -10.76
N VAL A 33 1.97 -7.13 -11.89
CA VAL A 33 1.95 -5.88 -12.66
C VAL A 33 1.32 -4.75 -11.84
N TYR A 34 0.17 -5.00 -11.20
CA TYR A 34 -0.48 -4.00 -10.34
C TYR A 34 0.39 -3.57 -9.16
N LEU A 35 1.06 -4.52 -8.50
CA LEU A 35 1.98 -4.23 -7.39
C LEU A 35 3.18 -3.42 -7.85
N TYR A 36 3.76 -3.75 -9.02
CA TYR A 36 4.88 -3.02 -9.59
C TYR A 36 4.52 -1.56 -9.88
N PHE A 37 3.38 -1.33 -10.54
CA PHE A 37 2.91 0.04 -10.83
C PHE A 37 2.58 0.82 -9.55
N GLY A 38 1.94 0.19 -8.56
CA GLY A 38 1.66 0.83 -7.27
C GLY A 38 2.94 1.26 -6.55
N TRP A 39 3.92 0.37 -6.48
CA TRP A 39 5.23 0.68 -5.90
C TRP A 39 5.95 1.81 -6.64
N TYR A 40 5.96 1.75 -7.97
CA TYR A 40 6.58 2.77 -8.82
C TYR A 40 5.94 4.15 -8.60
N ALA A 41 4.61 4.22 -8.57
CA ALA A 41 3.88 5.46 -8.33
C ALA A 41 4.17 6.08 -6.95
N ILE A 42 4.26 5.26 -5.90
CA ILE A 42 4.57 5.74 -4.55
C ILE A 42 6.02 6.24 -4.47
N SER A 43 6.97 5.51 -5.07
CA SER A 43 8.39 5.88 -5.10
C SER A 43 8.64 7.17 -5.88
N GLU A 44 7.89 7.37 -6.96
CA GLU A 44 8.01 8.56 -7.81
C GLU A 44 7.19 9.76 -7.29
N SER A 45 6.42 9.58 -6.23
CA SER A 45 5.57 10.64 -5.67
C SER A 45 6.40 11.82 -5.15
N VAL A 46 5.84 13.03 -5.28
CA VAL A 46 6.46 14.28 -4.80
C VAL A 46 6.84 14.24 -3.32
N PRO A 47 6.02 13.77 -2.37
CA PRO A 47 6.43 13.65 -0.97
C PRO A 47 7.63 12.71 -0.79
N MET A 48 7.68 11.58 -1.51
CA MET A 48 8.80 10.65 -1.40
C MET A 48 10.11 11.24 -1.98
N LYS A 49 10.03 11.90 -3.14
CA LYS A 49 11.21 12.53 -3.78
C LYS A 49 11.75 13.74 -3.02
N SER A 50 10.86 14.49 -2.36
CA SER A 50 11.23 15.71 -1.63
C SER A 50 11.59 15.47 -0.17
N LEU A 51 11.42 14.25 0.35
CA LEU A 51 11.72 13.91 1.72
C LEU A 51 13.21 14.08 2.02
N ARG A 52 13.51 14.92 3.00
CA ARG A 52 14.85 15.16 3.55
C ARG A 52 14.77 15.08 5.07
N CYS A 53 15.53 14.18 5.67
CA CYS A 53 15.63 14.04 7.11
C CYS A 53 17.04 14.40 7.58
N HIS A 54 17.12 15.27 8.58
CA HIS A 54 18.35 15.65 9.25
C HIS A 54 18.27 15.19 10.71
N ASN A 55 19.34 14.56 11.21
CA ASN A 55 19.45 14.13 12.59
C ASN A 55 20.42 15.06 13.31
N ASP A 56 20.01 15.61 14.45
CA ASP A 56 20.87 16.43 15.30
C ASP A 56 21.84 15.59 16.17
N TYR A 57 21.79 14.25 16.05
CA TYR A 57 22.58 13.25 16.78
C TYR A 57 22.42 13.25 18.31
N ASN A 58 21.55 14.12 18.83
CA ASN A 58 21.19 14.20 20.23
C ASN A 58 19.91 13.41 20.48
N SER A 59 18.80 13.80 19.83
CA SER A 59 17.50 13.16 20.04
C SER A 59 16.44 13.50 18.99
N LEU A 60 16.69 14.48 18.12
CA LEU A 60 15.69 15.00 17.19
C LEU A 60 16.07 14.69 15.74
N VAL A 61 15.20 13.93 15.08
CA VAL A 61 15.20 13.79 13.63
C VAL A 61 14.17 14.75 13.07
N THR A 62 14.62 15.75 12.32
CA THR A 62 13.76 16.68 11.61
C THR A 62 13.62 16.23 10.16
N CYS A 63 12.42 15.82 9.79
CA CYS A 63 12.10 15.48 8.40
C CYS A 63 11.26 16.60 7.77
N THR A 64 11.61 16.96 6.54
CA THR A 64 10.89 17.93 5.71
C THR A 64 10.53 17.27 4.39
N TRP A 65 9.30 17.46 3.94
CA TRP A 65 8.82 16.99 2.64
C TRP A 65 7.80 17.98 2.07
N LYS A 66 7.57 17.90 0.76
CA LYS A 66 6.59 18.70 0.05
C LYS A 66 5.38 17.86 -0.28
N GLU A 67 4.21 18.48 -0.13
CA GLU A 67 2.93 17.89 -0.54
C GLU A 67 2.24 18.82 -1.53
N HIS A 68 1.49 18.22 -2.47
CA HIS A 68 0.59 19.00 -3.31
C HIS A 68 -0.63 19.43 -2.48
N PHE A 69 -0.99 20.71 -2.60
CA PHE A 69 -2.14 21.26 -1.91
C PHE A 69 -3.44 20.53 -2.27
N GLU A 70 -3.64 20.21 -3.55
CA GLU A 70 -4.80 19.45 -4.04
C GLU A 70 -4.84 18.04 -3.46
N ALA A 71 -3.70 17.36 -3.37
CA ALA A 71 -3.60 16.02 -2.81
C ALA A 71 -3.96 16.02 -1.31
N ARG A 72 -3.56 17.04 -0.56
CA ARG A 72 -3.84 17.15 0.88
C ARG A 72 -5.34 17.25 1.20
N ALA A 73 -6.14 17.83 0.30
CA ALA A 73 -7.59 17.89 0.45
C ALA A 73 -8.28 16.53 0.21
N LEU A 74 -7.64 15.64 -0.55
CA LEU A 74 -8.20 14.34 -0.95
C LEU A 74 -7.65 13.19 -0.11
N LEU A 75 -6.34 13.24 0.19
CA LEU A 75 -5.56 12.19 0.81
C LEU A 75 -4.57 12.84 1.78
N GLY A 76 -4.88 12.80 3.08
CA GLY A 76 -3.92 13.17 4.13
C GLY A 76 -2.82 12.12 4.21
N LEU A 77 -1.56 12.55 4.10
CA LEU A 77 -0.40 11.68 4.21
C LEU A 77 0.21 11.79 5.61
N THR A 78 0.69 10.66 6.13
CA THR A 78 1.39 10.59 7.41
C THR A 78 2.77 10.00 7.16
N LEU A 79 3.83 10.71 7.55
CA LEU A 79 5.19 10.18 7.51
C LEU A 79 5.41 9.25 8.71
N TYR A 80 5.84 8.01 8.45
CA TYR A 80 6.19 7.04 9.48
C TYR A 80 7.70 6.80 9.53
N GLN A 81 8.28 6.83 10.73
CA GLN A 81 9.67 6.48 10.96
C GLN A 81 9.78 5.02 11.34
N TRP A 82 10.39 4.20 10.48
CA TRP A 82 10.59 2.77 10.73
C TRP A 82 11.86 2.46 11.54
N ASN A 83 12.91 3.27 11.36
CA ASN A 83 14.18 3.12 12.08
C ASN A 83 14.32 4.18 13.17
N VAL A 84 13.94 3.79 14.39
CA VAL A 84 14.33 4.51 15.60
C VAL A 84 15.69 3.94 16.02
N ILE A 85 16.78 4.64 15.71
CA ILE A 85 18.10 4.25 16.21
C ILE A 85 18.06 4.44 17.72
N LYS A 86 17.92 3.35 18.47
CA LYS A 86 18.09 3.38 19.93
C LYS A 86 19.59 3.49 20.21
N LYS A 87 19.99 4.58 20.86
CA LYS A 87 21.27 4.64 21.56
C LYS A 87 21.19 3.86 22.86
#